data_AF-A0A0G4MFA8-F1
#
_entry.id   AF-A0A0G4MFA8-F1
#
_cell.length_a   1.000
_cell.length_b   1.000
_cell.length_c   1.000
_cell.angle_alpha   90.00
_cell.angle_beta   90.00
_cell.angle_gamma   90.00
#
_symmetry.space_group_name_H-M   'P 1'
#
loop_
_entity.id
_entity.type
_entity.pdbx_description
1 polymer ?
#
loop_
_entity_poly.entity_id
_entity_poly.type
_entity_poly.pdbx_seq_one_letter_code
_entity_poly.pdbx_strand_id
1 'polypeptide(L)'
;MYPIPNEIFNHYNASQLQTLMGLFAEINHAWVAIDNSLFLWDYTQPEPELIGFEDVKYTIHAVALVPPKPGIFVADITHMLVVATSQEINLLGLSAKPNAAGTKSVSLYQTKLDLPLRGSDVRIITGTTDGRIFFGGSTDTDINELYYQQEERWFSSRCGRINHSNPGWTGVVTFQSPFWNAKTPEYLVQI
;
A
#
# COMPACT_ATOMS: atom_id res chain seq x y z
N MET A 1 -16.18 -21.02 10.06
CA MET A 1 -16.51 -19.60 9.85
C MET A 1 -15.66 -18.80 10.81
N TYR A 2 -14.89 -17.83 10.33
CA TYR A 2 -14.00 -17.00 11.14
C TYR A 2 -14.62 -15.60 11.27
N PRO A 3 -15.15 -15.22 12.44
CA PRO A 3 -15.81 -13.91 12.60
C PRO A 3 -14.78 -12.78 12.61
N ILE A 4 -15.21 -11.59 12.20
CA ILE A 4 -14.43 -10.35 12.38
C ILE A 4 -14.40 -10.03 13.88
N PRO A 5 -13.23 -9.67 14.47
CA PRO A 5 -13.14 -9.33 15.89
C PRO A 5 -14.07 -8.19 16.27
N ASN A 6 -14.74 -8.31 17.43
CA ASN A 6 -15.74 -7.34 17.85
C ASN A 6 -15.19 -5.91 18.02
N GLU A 7 -13.91 -5.81 18.39
CA GLU A 7 -13.20 -4.53 18.54
C GLU A 7 -13.21 -3.71 17.24
N ILE A 8 -13.15 -4.36 16.07
CA ILE A 8 -13.23 -3.69 14.76
C ILE A 8 -14.57 -2.97 14.57
N PHE A 9 -15.68 -3.52 15.07
CA PHE A 9 -16.98 -2.88 14.93
C PHE A 9 -17.08 -1.57 15.72
N ASN A 10 -16.33 -1.42 16.81
CA ASN A 10 -16.28 -0.16 17.55
C ASN A 10 -15.65 0.94 16.69
N HIS A 11 -14.55 0.63 15.99
CA HIS A 11 -13.91 1.56 15.05
C HIS A 11 -14.80 1.83 13.83
N TYR A 12 -15.45 0.80 13.29
CA TYR A 12 -16.32 0.93 12.13
C TYR A 12 -17.52 1.84 12.42
N ASN A 13 -18.17 1.67 13.57
CA ASN A 13 -19.32 2.50 13.97
C ASN A 13 -18.95 3.98 14.18
N ALA A 14 -17.67 4.27 14.43
CA ALA A 14 -17.14 5.62 14.54
C ALA A 14 -16.63 6.20 13.19
N SER A 15 -16.58 5.38 12.14
CA SER A 15 -16.05 5.75 10.82
C SER A 15 -16.87 6.87 10.16
N GLN A 16 -16.18 7.75 9.44
CA GLN A 16 -16.81 8.91 8.81
C GLN A 16 -16.65 8.96 7.29
N LEU A 17 -15.61 8.34 6.72
CA LEU A 17 -15.25 8.54 5.32
C LEU A 17 -15.27 7.23 4.53
N GLN A 18 -14.49 6.24 4.97
CA GLN A 18 -14.19 5.07 4.14
C GLN A 18 -13.80 3.87 4.97
N THR A 19 -14.26 2.69 4.55
CA THR A 19 -13.77 1.40 5.05
C THR A 19 -13.33 0.52 3.89
N LEU A 20 -12.13 -0.03 3.98
CA LEU A 20 -11.57 -1.02 3.06
C LEU A 20 -11.23 -2.29 3.84
N MET A 21 -11.30 -3.45 3.21
CA MET A 21 -10.93 -4.71 3.83
C MET A 21 -10.33 -5.66 2.80
N GLY A 22 -9.52 -6.60 3.27
CA GLY A 22 -8.94 -7.60 2.41
C GLY A 22 -8.22 -8.69 3.19
N LEU A 23 -7.53 -9.55 2.44
CA LEU A 23 -6.78 -10.68 2.98
C LEU A 23 -5.34 -10.64 2.52
N PHE A 24 -4.44 -10.97 3.44
CA PHE A 24 -3.08 -11.39 3.17
C PHE A 24 -2.98 -12.89 3.46
N ALA A 25 -3.56 -13.67 2.56
CA ALA A 25 -3.71 -15.12 2.72
C ALA A 25 -2.36 -15.83 2.89
N GLU A 26 -1.29 -15.32 2.27
CA GLU A 26 0.07 -15.87 2.39
C GLU A 26 0.64 -15.84 3.82
N ILE A 27 0.12 -14.96 4.68
CA ILE A 27 0.51 -14.85 6.09
C ILE A 27 -0.65 -15.17 7.04
N ASN A 28 -1.77 -15.71 6.54
CA ASN A 28 -2.97 -16.01 7.33
C ASN A 28 -3.62 -14.79 8.02
N HIS A 29 -3.41 -13.58 7.49
CA HIS A 29 -3.97 -12.37 8.09
C HIS A 29 -5.07 -11.75 7.25
N ALA A 30 -6.08 -11.21 7.93
CA ALA A 30 -7.05 -10.30 7.35
C ALA A 30 -6.66 -8.88 7.75
N TRP A 31 -7.14 -7.90 6.98
CA TRP A 31 -6.91 -6.50 7.28
C TRP A 31 -8.16 -5.66 7.02
N VAL A 32 -8.27 -4.57 7.76
CA VAL A 32 -9.29 -3.55 7.57
C VAL A 32 -8.67 -2.17 7.75
N ALA A 33 -8.90 -1.28 6.79
CA ALA A 33 -8.57 0.13 6.91
C ALA A 33 -9.86 0.92 7.13
N ILE A 34 -9.95 1.65 8.23
CA ILE A 34 -11.09 2.49 8.60
C ILE A 34 -10.58 3.91 8.70
N ASP A 35 -11.00 4.76 7.77
CA ASP A 35 -10.50 6.11 7.58
C ASP A 35 -8.97 6.12 7.46
N ASN A 36 -8.24 6.47 8.53
CA ASN A 36 -6.78 6.54 8.59
C ASN A 36 -6.14 5.46 9.49
N SER A 37 -6.91 4.54 10.08
CA SER A 37 -6.40 3.46 10.91
C SER A 37 -6.43 2.13 10.15
N LEU A 38 -5.35 1.36 10.20
CA LEU A 38 -5.23 0.02 9.62
C LEU A 38 -5.08 -1.02 10.73
N PHE A 39 -5.90 -2.06 10.70
CA PHE A 39 -5.82 -3.18 11.64
C PHE A 39 -5.61 -4.49 10.88
N LEU A 40 -4.73 -5.34 11.40
CA LEU A 40 -4.46 -6.69 10.90
C LEU A 40 -4.71 -7.70 12.00
N TRP A 41 -5.17 -8.89 11.64
CA TRP A 41 -5.35 -9.99 12.59
C TRP A 41 -5.23 -11.36 11.91
N ASP A 42 -4.75 -12.36 12.65
CA ASP A 42 -4.74 -13.74 12.19
C ASP A 42 -6.19 -14.25 12.18
N TYR A 43 -6.80 -14.37 11.00
CA TYR A 43 -8.19 -14.80 10.90
C TYR A 43 -8.40 -16.27 11.28
N THR A 44 -7.33 -17.05 11.48
CA THR A 44 -7.44 -18.46 11.87
C THR A 44 -7.57 -18.66 13.38
N GLN A 45 -7.26 -17.62 14.18
CA GLN A 45 -7.38 -17.67 15.64
C GLN A 45 -8.81 -17.36 16.09
N PRO A 46 -9.35 -18.05 17.13
CA PRO A 46 -10.67 -17.77 17.67
C PRO A 46 -10.80 -16.36 18.28
N GLU A 47 -9.75 -15.93 18.98
CA GLU A 47 -9.65 -14.63 19.66
C GLU A 47 -8.32 -14.00 19.24
N PRO A 48 -8.25 -13.40 18.04
CA PRO A 48 -7.00 -12.87 17.53
C PRO A 48 -6.65 -11.54 18.18
N GLU A 49 -5.36 -11.30 18.40
CA GLU A 49 -4.82 -10.00 18.76
C GLU A 49 -4.85 -9.07 17.52
N LEU A 50 -5.28 -7.82 17.71
CA LEU A 50 -5.26 -6.81 16.67
C LEU A 50 -3.90 -6.11 16.61
N ILE A 51 -3.31 -6.08 15.42
CA ILE A 51 -2.11 -5.30 15.11
C ILE A 51 -2.57 -4.00 14.44
N GLY A 52 -2.46 -2.89 15.17
CA GLY A 52 -2.85 -1.56 14.69
C GLY A 52 -1.69 -0.77 14.07
N PHE A 53 -1.98 -0.05 13.00
CA PHE A 53 -1.14 1.01 12.44
C PHE A 53 -2.00 2.27 12.26
N GLU A 54 -1.72 3.28 13.09
CA GLU A 54 -2.55 4.49 13.22
C GLU A 54 -1.72 5.78 13.11
N ASP A 55 -0.47 5.66 12.64
CA ASP A 55 0.47 6.78 12.57
C ASP A 55 0.24 7.72 11.36
N VAL A 56 -0.74 7.41 10.50
CA VAL A 56 -1.08 8.23 9.34
C VAL A 56 -2.24 9.16 9.63
N LYS A 57 -2.15 10.40 9.12
CA LYS A 57 -3.16 11.44 9.34
C LYS A 57 -4.28 11.46 8.30
N TYR A 58 -4.04 10.81 7.16
CA TYR A 58 -4.87 10.91 5.97
C TYR A 58 -5.55 9.57 5.68
N THR A 59 -6.74 9.64 5.08
CA THR A 59 -7.54 8.47 4.74
C THR A 59 -6.79 7.50 3.83
N ILE A 60 -6.80 6.20 4.17
CA ILE A 60 -6.07 5.11 3.50
C ILE A 60 -6.88 4.61 2.30
N HIS A 61 -6.44 4.83 1.08
CA HIS A 61 -7.17 4.46 -0.13
C HIS A 61 -6.76 3.13 -0.79
N ALA A 62 -5.57 2.61 -0.47
CA ALA A 62 -5.14 1.29 -0.93
C ALA A 62 -4.10 0.70 0.04
N VAL A 63 -4.15 -0.63 0.19
CA VAL A 63 -3.20 -1.40 1.00
C VAL A 63 -2.77 -2.63 0.21
N ALA A 64 -1.47 -2.92 0.20
CA ALA A 64 -0.94 -4.15 -0.40
C ALA A 64 0.20 -4.74 0.43
N LEU A 65 0.32 -6.06 0.39
CA LEU A 65 1.46 -6.79 0.91
C LEU A 65 2.31 -7.26 -0.27
N VAL A 66 3.58 -6.89 -0.28
CA VAL A 66 4.49 -7.16 -1.41
C VAL A 66 5.85 -7.66 -0.92
N PRO A 67 6.62 -8.39 -1.74
CA PRO A 67 7.99 -8.78 -1.39
C PRO A 67 8.92 -7.56 -1.22
N PRO A 68 9.89 -7.60 -0.29
CA PRO A 68 10.94 -6.58 -0.20
C PRO A 68 11.97 -6.77 -1.32
N LYS A 69 12.59 -5.67 -1.76
CA LYS A 69 13.74 -5.73 -2.66
C LYS A 69 14.91 -6.46 -1.98
N PRO A 70 15.55 -7.41 -2.68
CA PRO A 70 16.72 -8.10 -2.15
C PRO A 70 17.82 -7.13 -1.73
N GLY A 71 18.40 -7.36 -0.54
CA GLY A 71 19.56 -6.62 -0.05
C GLY A 71 19.28 -5.22 0.53
N ILE A 72 18.03 -4.76 0.59
CA ILE A 72 17.70 -3.45 1.19
C ILE A 72 17.44 -3.56 2.69
N PHE A 73 16.73 -4.59 3.12
CA PHE A 73 16.33 -4.79 4.52
C PHE A 73 17.05 -5.98 5.15
N VAL A 74 17.06 -6.01 6.48
CA VAL A 74 17.52 -7.17 7.24
C VAL A 74 16.61 -8.37 6.97
N ALA A 75 17.13 -9.59 7.10
CA ALA A 75 16.42 -10.83 6.79
C ALA A 75 15.13 -11.05 7.59
N ASP A 76 14.99 -10.34 8.73
CA ASP A 76 13.77 -10.36 9.54
C ASP A 76 12.57 -9.66 8.87
N ILE A 77 12.81 -8.74 7.93
CA ILE A 77 11.74 -8.13 7.15
C ILE A 77 11.41 -9.06 5.98
N THR A 78 10.30 -9.78 6.13
CA THR A 78 9.85 -10.78 5.15
C THR A 78 9.00 -10.19 4.03
N HIS A 79 8.25 -9.13 4.32
CA HIS A 79 7.32 -8.46 3.41
C HIS A 79 7.38 -6.95 3.62
N MET A 80 6.86 -6.22 2.64
CA MET A 80 6.59 -4.79 2.71
C MET A 80 5.08 -4.58 2.72
N LEU A 81 4.59 -3.89 3.73
CA LEU A 81 3.21 -3.41 3.79
C LEU A 81 3.18 -1.99 3.20
N VAL A 82 2.50 -1.86 2.07
CA VAL A 82 2.37 -0.60 1.33
C VAL A 82 1.01 0.02 1.67
N VAL A 83 1.02 1.21 2.24
CA VAL A 83 -0.20 1.93 2.66
C VAL A 83 -0.28 3.25 1.91
N ALA A 84 -1.20 3.36 0.95
CA ALA A 84 -1.44 4.60 0.22
C ALA A 84 -2.58 5.38 0.85
N THR A 85 -2.31 6.64 1.17
CA THR A 85 -3.30 7.61 1.69
C THR A 85 -3.67 8.63 0.61
N SER A 86 -4.49 9.62 0.94
CA SER A 86 -4.77 10.75 0.03
C SER A 86 -3.59 11.68 -0.24
N GLN A 87 -2.50 11.59 0.54
CA GLN A 87 -1.34 12.49 0.40
C GLN A 87 -0.03 11.78 0.08
N GLU A 88 0.13 10.53 0.51
CA GLU A 88 1.41 9.82 0.42
C GLU A 88 1.25 8.29 0.48
N ILE A 89 2.25 7.58 -0.06
CA ILE A 89 2.42 6.13 0.14
C ILE A 89 3.48 5.91 1.23
N ASN A 90 3.12 5.19 2.29
CA ASN A 90 4.01 4.78 3.37
C ASN A 90 4.46 3.33 3.15
N LEU A 91 5.75 3.06 3.27
CA LEU A 91 6.29 1.70 3.28
C LEU A 91 6.62 1.25 4.71
N LEU A 92 5.99 0.18 5.16
CA LEU A 92 6.27 -0.48 6.43
C LEU A 92 6.94 -1.82 6.16
N GLY A 93 7.96 -2.15 6.96
CA GLY A 93 8.50 -3.49 6.99
C GLY A 93 7.57 -4.40 7.77
N LEU A 94 7.38 -5.63 7.30
CA LEU A 94 6.56 -6.64 7.97
C LEU A 94 7.36 -7.94 8.16
N SER A 95 7.47 -8.38 9.41
CA SER A 95 7.99 -9.70 9.77
C SER A 95 6.83 -10.67 9.95
N ALA A 96 6.78 -11.76 9.19
CA ALA A 96 5.82 -12.85 9.32
C ALA A 96 6.56 -14.16 9.63
N LYS A 97 6.71 -14.48 10.91
CA LYS A 97 7.47 -15.65 11.38
C LYS A 97 6.54 -16.80 11.76
N PRO A 98 6.83 -18.07 11.42
CA PRO A 98 6.05 -19.20 11.91
C PRO A 98 5.94 -19.20 13.44
N ASN A 99 4.75 -19.51 13.97
CA ASN A 99 4.53 -19.67 15.40
C ASN A 99 4.24 -21.15 15.76
N ALA A 100 4.15 -21.44 17.06
CA ALA A 100 3.91 -22.79 17.57
C ALA A 100 2.54 -23.38 17.15
N ALA A 101 1.58 -22.54 16.80
CA ALA A 101 0.25 -22.96 16.32
C ALA A 101 0.25 -23.31 14.82
N GLY A 102 1.39 -23.21 14.13
CA GLY A 102 1.50 -23.48 12.70
C GLY A 102 1.02 -22.33 11.81
N THR A 103 0.75 -21.15 12.39
CA THR A 103 0.38 -19.93 11.66
C THR A 103 1.56 -18.95 11.63
N LYS A 104 1.33 -17.65 11.43
CA LYS A 104 2.37 -16.62 11.42
C LYS A 104 2.14 -15.62 12.55
N SER A 105 3.19 -15.28 13.29
CA SER A 105 3.24 -14.08 14.12
C SER A 105 3.72 -12.91 13.26
N VAL A 106 2.94 -11.83 13.26
CA VAL A 106 3.19 -10.64 12.45
C VAL A 106 3.66 -9.48 13.33
N SER A 107 4.63 -8.71 12.82
CA SER A 107 5.09 -7.47 13.46
C SER A 107 5.40 -6.42 12.40
N LEU A 108 5.03 -5.17 12.66
CA LEU A 108 5.22 -4.02 11.77
C LEU A 108 6.42 -3.18 12.19
N TYR A 109 7.17 -2.65 11.22
CA TYR A 109 8.37 -1.84 11.42
C TYR A 109 8.34 -0.59 10.55
N GLN A 110 8.48 0.58 11.19
CA GLN A 110 8.56 1.85 10.47
C GLN A 110 9.86 1.95 9.66
N THR A 111 9.77 2.21 8.35
CA THR A 111 10.98 2.38 7.51
C THR A 111 11.35 3.82 7.23
N LYS A 112 10.41 4.76 7.45
CA LYS A 112 10.51 6.18 7.07
C LYS A 112 10.74 6.38 5.55
N LEU A 113 10.22 5.45 4.74
CA LEU A 113 10.23 5.54 3.28
C LEU A 113 8.82 5.93 2.83
N ASP A 114 8.65 7.23 2.64
CA ASP A 114 7.36 7.81 2.30
C ASP A 114 7.45 8.48 0.91
N LEU A 115 6.42 8.28 0.09
CA LEU A 115 6.30 8.86 -1.25
C LEU A 115 5.13 9.86 -1.29
N PRO A 116 5.39 11.18 -1.32
CA PRO A 116 4.34 12.17 -1.50
C PRO A 116 3.67 12.05 -2.88
N LEU A 117 2.33 12.01 -2.91
CA LEU A 117 1.55 11.79 -4.13
C LEU A 117 1.28 13.05 -4.95
N ARG A 118 1.34 14.22 -4.32
CA ARG A 118 1.22 15.54 -4.99
C ARG A 118 0.01 15.66 -5.92
N GLY A 119 -1.14 15.12 -5.51
CA GLY A 119 -2.41 15.21 -6.25
C GLY A 119 -2.74 13.98 -7.11
N SER A 120 -1.83 13.04 -7.30
CA SER A 120 -2.16 11.73 -7.87
C SER A 120 -2.97 10.91 -6.85
N ASP A 121 -4.04 10.24 -7.29
CA ASP A 121 -4.73 9.26 -6.45
C ASP A 121 -4.14 7.86 -6.62
N VAL A 122 -4.31 7.02 -5.60
CA VAL A 122 -3.85 5.62 -5.62
C VAL A 122 -4.97 4.73 -5.13
N ARG A 123 -5.36 3.79 -5.98
CA ARG A 123 -6.44 2.81 -5.75
C ARG A 123 -5.96 1.39 -5.86
N ILE A 124 -4.89 1.17 -6.63
CA ILE A 124 -4.37 -0.16 -6.92
C ILE A 124 -2.86 -0.12 -6.69
N ILE A 125 -2.36 -1.16 -6.03
CA ILE A 125 -0.95 -1.37 -5.75
C ILE A 125 -0.67 -2.85 -6.03
N THR A 126 0.41 -3.14 -6.74
CA THR A 126 0.87 -4.51 -6.98
C THR A 126 2.38 -4.61 -6.83
N GLY A 127 2.83 -5.80 -6.47
CA GLY A 127 4.23 -6.13 -6.21
C GLY A 127 4.73 -7.20 -7.16
N THR A 128 6.00 -7.13 -7.50
CA THR A 128 6.73 -8.17 -8.24
C THR A 128 7.55 -9.03 -7.27
N THR A 129 7.98 -10.20 -7.72
CA THR A 129 8.77 -11.13 -6.90
C THR A 129 10.17 -10.60 -6.53
N ASP A 130 10.70 -9.65 -7.30
CA ASP A 130 11.96 -8.94 -7.03
C ASP A 130 11.78 -7.63 -6.23
N GLY A 131 10.56 -7.36 -5.76
CA GLY A 131 10.24 -6.27 -4.84
C GLY A 131 10.02 -4.91 -5.49
N ARG A 132 9.82 -4.84 -6.81
CA ARG A 132 9.31 -3.63 -7.46
C ARG A 132 7.83 -3.45 -7.14
N ILE A 133 7.43 -2.19 -6.93
CA ILE A 133 6.09 -1.82 -6.50
C ILE A 133 5.48 -0.91 -7.57
N PHE A 134 4.38 -1.35 -8.16
CA PHE A 134 3.61 -0.56 -9.12
C PHE A 134 2.32 -0.08 -8.48
N PHE A 135 1.87 1.10 -8.89
CA PHE A 135 0.64 1.69 -8.40
C PHE A 135 -0.03 2.57 -9.46
N GLY A 136 -1.33 2.75 -9.26
CA GLY A 136 -2.18 3.54 -10.15
C GLY A 136 -3.48 3.95 -9.48
N GLY A 137 -4.20 4.85 -10.13
CA GLY A 137 -5.36 5.53 -9.58
C GLY A 137 -6.61 5.48 -10.46
N SER A 138 -7.58 6.28 -10.04
CA SER A 138 -8.84 6.51 -10.73
C SER A 138 -8.87 7.83 -11.51
N THR A 139 -7.85 8.69 -11.35
CA THR A 139 -7.80 10.00 -12.03
C THR A 139 -7.12 9.99 -13.39
N ASP A 140 -6.35 8.95 -13.70
CA ASP A 140 -5.59 8.80 -14.93
C ASP A 140 -5.37 7.32 -15.30
N THR A 141 -4.66 7.08 -16.39
CA THR A 141 -4.27 5.76 -16.88
C THR A 141 -2.77 5.49 -16.66
N ASP A 142 -2.13 6.27 -15.79
CA ASP A 142 -0.68 6.23 -15.62
C ASP A 142 -0.26 5.08 -14.69
N ILE A 143 0.62 4.22 -15.19
CA ILE A 143 1.26 3.18 -14.39
C ILE A 143 2.53 3.78 -13.80
N ASN A 144 2.54 3.89 -12.47
CA ASN A 144 3.67 4.42 -11.73
C ASN A 144 4.41 3.30 -10.99
N GLU A 145 5.72 3.43 -10.86
CA GLU A 145 6.56 2.57 -10.03
C GLU A 145 7.13 3.37 -8.86
N LEU A 146 6.95 2.85 -7.64
CA LEU A 146 7.64 3.33 -6.45
C LEU A 146 9.00 2.64 -6.37
N TYR A 147 10.07 3.42 -6.47
CA TYR A 147 11.41 2.92 -6.20
C TYR A 147 11.84 3.32 -4.79
N TYR A 148 12.57 2.42 -4.14
CA TYR A 148 13.18 2.66 -2.84
C TYR A 148 14.58 2.04 -2.78
N GLN A 149 15.47 2.64 -1.97
CA GLN A 149 16.87 2.26 -1.83
C GLN A 149 17.36 2.47 -0.39
N GLN A 150 18.42 1.75 -0.02
CA GLN A 150 18.96 1.77 1.33
C GLN A 150 19.54 3.13 1.73
N GLU A 151 20.39 3.70 0.86
CA GLU A 151 21.14 4.91 1.14
C GLU A 151 20.53 6.14 0.48
N GLU A 152 20.54 7.26 1.19
CA GLU A 152 20.30 8.56 0.59
C GLU A 152 21.58 9.01 -0.14
N ARG A 153 21.45 9.37 -1.42
CA ARG A 153 22.55 9.95 -2.17
C ARG A 153 22.29 11.44 -2.33
N TRP A 154 23.36 12.21 -2.50
CA TRP A 154 23.28 13.68 -2.59
C TRP A 154 22.24 14.19 -3.62
N PHE A 155 21.92 13.40 -4.65
CA PHE A 155 20.97 13.72 -5.75
C PHE A 155 19.85 12.68 -5.90
N SER A 156 19.71 11.77 -4.94
CA SER A 156 18.74 10.68 -5.03
C SER A 156 18.15 10.38 -3.66
N SER A 157 16.87 10.68 -3.51
CA SER A 157 16.08 10.33 -2.33
C SER A 157 16.04 8.81 -2.14
N ARG A 158 15.81 8.37 -0.90
CA ARG A 158 15.65 6.95 -0.57
C ARG A 158 14.36 6.34 -1.12
N CYS A 159 13.39 7.17 -1.50
CA CYS A 159 12.09 6.79 -2.04
C CYS A 159 11.68 7.77 -3.16
N GLY A 160 11.09 7.29 -4.25
CA GLY A 160 10.61 8.14 -5.34
C GLY A 160 9.69 7.42 -6.32
N ARG A 161 9.28 8.15 -7.37
CA ARG A 161 8.30 7.70 -8.37
C ARG A 161 8.91 7.72 -9.77
N ILE A 162 8.61 6.68 -10.56
CA ILE A 162 8.84 6.62 -12.01
C ILE A 162 7.47 6.46 -12.67
N ASN A 163 7.16 7.26 -13.70
CA ASN A 163 5.96 7.09 -14.51
C ASN A 163 6.32 6.34 -15.79
N HIS A 164 5.70 5.18 -16.02
CA HIS A 164 5.98 4.32 -17.17
C HIS A 164 5.05 4.58 -18.36
N SER A 165 3.93 5.27 -18.16
CA SER A 165 2.98 5.60 -19.23
C SER A 165 3.46 6.76 -20.11
N ASN A 166 4.14 7.74 -19.53
CA ASN A 166 4.67 8.90 -20.24
C ASN A 166 6.21 9.02 -20.09
N PRO A 167 7.00 8.14 -20.73
CA PRO A 167 8.45 8.17 -20.58
C PRO A 167 9.07 9.39 -21.30
N GLY A 168 9.97 10.11 -20.60
CA GLY A 168 10.77 11.19 -21.18
C GLY A 168 10.06 12.55 -21.25
N TRP A 169 10.29 13.31 -22.32
CA TRP A 169 9.82 14.70 -22.47
C TRP A 169 8.29 14.85 -22.55
N THR A 170 7.57 13.81 -22.95
CA THR A 170 6.09 13.81 -23.03
C THR A 170 5.42 13.93 -21.66
N GLY A 171 6.08 13.51 -20.58
CA GLY A 171 5.60 13.72 -19.21
C GLY A 171 5.65 15.17 -18.72
N VAL A 172 6.30 16.08 -19.47
CA VAL A 172 6.46 17.50 -19.13
C VAL A 172 5.64 18.42 -20.07
N VAL A 173 5.13 17.88 -21.18
CA VAL A 173 4.36 18.65 -22.18
C VAL A 173 3.04 17.94 -22.45
N THR A 174 1.95 18.49 -21.90
CA THR A 174 0.60 18.07 -22.25
C THR A 174 0.26 18.57 -23.65
N PHE A 175 0.43 17.72 -24.66
CA PHE A 175 -0.13 17.96 -25.99
C PHE A 175 -1.65 17.81 -25.92
N GLN A 176 -2.35 18.92 -25.68
CA GLN A 176 -3.80 18.96 -25.84
C GLN A 176 -4.14 18.89 -27.34
N SER A 177 -4.53 17.70 -27.79
CA SER A 177 -5.11 17.53 -29.13
C SER A 177 -6.48 18.22 -29.17
N PRO A 178 -6.79 19.06 -30.19
CA PRO A 178 -7.99 19.90 -30.20
C PRO A 178 -9.28 19.16 -30.61
N PHE A 179 -9.24 17.84 -30.77
CA PHE A 179 -10.38 17.05 -31.26
C PHE A 179 -11.02 16.25 -30.13
N TRP A 180 -11.95 16.89 -29.42
CA TRP A 180 -12.73 16.31 -28.34
C TRP A 180 -13.91 15.50 -28.89
N ASN A 181 -13.75 14.18 -28.97
CA ASN A 181 -14.86 13.29 -28.66
C ASN A 181 -14.81 13.08 -27.15
N ALA A 182 -15.87 13.46 -26.43
CA ALA A 182 -16.01 13.22 -25.00
C ALA A 182 -16.11 11.71 -24.74
N LYS A 183 -14.97 11.03 -24.74
CA LYS A 183 -14.84 9.68 -24.19
C LYS A 183 -14.92 9.80 -22.68
N THR A 184 -15.62 8.86 -22.06
CA THR A 184 -15.60 8.66 -20.60
C THR A 184 -14.14 8.63 -20.13
N PRO A 185 -13.78 9.33 -19.03
CA PRO A 185 -12.42 9.28 -18.52
C PRO A 185 -12.03 7.82 -18.23
N GLU A 186 -10.96 7.37 -18.88
CA GLU A 186 -10.39 6.03 -18.68
C GLU A 186 -9.55 6.03 -17.41
N TYR A 187 -9.55 4.91 -16.67
CA TYR A 187 -8.79 4.76 -15.44
C TYR A 187 -8.36 3.30 -15.22
N LEU A 188 -7.39 3.08 -14.33
CA LEU A 188 -6.90 1.75 -14.02
C LEU A 188 -7.88 1.01 -13.09
N VAL A 189 -8.29 -0.19 -13.50
CA VAL A 189 -9.13 -1.09 -12.70
C VAL A 189 -8.31 -2.19 -12.02
N GLN A 190 -7.22 -2.61 -12.65
CA GLN A 190 -6.29 -3.61 -12.13
C GLN A 190 -4.90 -3.42 -12.76
N ILE A 191 -3.85 -3.83 -12.04
CA ILE A 191 -2.44 -3.89 -12.50
C ILE A 191 -1.89 -5.28 -12.17
#